data_AF-A0A953RYB0-F1
#
_entry.id   AF-A0A953RYB0-F1
#
_cell.length_a   1.000
_cell.length_b   1.000
_cell.length_c   1.000
_cell.angle_alpha   90.00
_cell.angle_beta   90.00
_cell.angle_gamma   90.00
#
_symmetry.space_group_name_H-M   'P 1'
#
loop_
_entity.id
_entity.type
_entity.pdbx_description
1 polymer ?
#
loop_
_entity_poly.entity_id
_entity_poly.type
_entity_poly.pdbx_seq_one_letter_code
_entity_poly.pdbx_strand_id
1 'polypeptide(L)'
;MKAAAQLAAFAAANIIQIHPFLNGNGRTARLTANFFFNRYGFRMPFYVNRPWPSAPLAEYATASSAAMTRGDFGPLFRYFILLLAK
;
A
#
# COMPACT_ATOMS: atom_id res chain seq x y z
N MET A 1 3.13 -4.89 -14.26
CA MET A 1 2.14 -4.38 -13.28
C MET A 1 1.99 -5.30 -12.07
N LYS A 2 1.63 -6.59 -12.25
CA LYS A 2 1.45 -7.54 -11.13
C LYS A 2 2.68 -7.70 -10.23
N ALA A 3 3.87 -7.90 -10.80
CA ALA A 3 5.10 -8.04 -10.01
C ALA A 3 5.42 -6.78 -9.15
N ALA A 4 5.28 -5.58 -9.73
CA ALA A 4 5.47 -4.32 -9.00
C ALA A 4 4.44 -4.15 -7.87
N ALA A 5 3.16 -4.47 -8.12
CA ALA A 5 2.12 -4.44 -7.11
C ALA A 5 2.34 -5.47 -5.99
N GLN A 6 2.87 -6.64 -6.33
CA GLN A 6 3.16 -7.69 -5.34
C GLN A 6 4.31 -7.27 -4.41
N LEU A 7 5.40 -6.72 -4.97
CA LEU A 7 6.52 -6.19 -4.18
C LEU A 7 6.10 -4.99 -3.33
N ALA A 8 5.35 -4.05 -3.91
CA ALA A 8 4.82 -2.89 -3.19
C ALA A 8 3.90 -3.34 -2.04
N ALA A 9 3.01 -4.30 -2.27
CA ALA A 9 2.09 -4.83 -1.25
C ALA A 9 2.85 -5.53 -0.13
N PHE A 10 3.79 -6.41 -0.47
CA PHE A 10 4.63 -7.08 0.51
C PHE A 10 5.41 -6.07 1.36
N ALA A 11 6.13 -5.13 0.76
CA ALA A 11 6.95 -4.17 1.49
C ALA A 11 6.11 -3.22 2.36
N ALA A 12 5.02 -2.67 1.83
CA ALA A 12 4.14 -1.78 2.58
C ALA A 12 3.42 -2.52 3.73
N ALA A 13 2.98 -3.76 3.50
CA ALA A 13 2.38 -4.60 4.53
C ALA A 13 3.34 -4.88 5.68
N ASN A 14 4.62 -5.14 5.39
CA ASN A 14 5.62 -5.34 6.43
C ASN A 14 5.83 -4.07 7.28
N ILE A 15 5.86 -2.88 6.69
CA ILE A 15 5.91 -1.63 7.48
C ILE A 15 4.67 -1.50 8.37
N ILE A 16 3.49 -1.83 7.83
CA ILE A 16 2.23 -1.79 8.58
C ILE A 16 2.24 -2.77 9.76
N GLN A 17 2.73 -3.99 9.52
CA GLN A 17 2.73 -5.09 10.49
C GLN A 17 3.78 -4.92 11.58
N ILE A 18 5.02 -4.56 11.21
CA ILE A 18 6.10 -4.29 12.16
C ILE A 18 5.77 -3.05 13.01
N HIS A 19 5.07 -2.08 12.41
CA HIS A 19 4.68 -0.83 13.04
C HIS A 19 5.84 -0.10 13.77
N PRO A 20 6.97 0.16 13.08
CA PRO A 20 8.24 0.48 13.74
C PRO A 20 8.33 1.89 14.37
N PHE A 21 7.42 2.81 14.03
CA PHE A 21 7.46 4.19 14.52
C PHE A 21 6.34 4.47 15.52
N LEU A 22 6.57 5.39 16.47
CA LEU A 22 5.52 5.89 17.36
C LEU A 22 4.38 6.58 16.58
N ASN A 23 4.72 7.27 15.48
CA ASN A 23 3.77 7.87 14.56
C ASN A 23 4.38 7.88 13.14
N GLY A 24 3.54 7.80 12.13
CA GLY A 24 3.95 7.92 10.73
C GLY A 24 3.94 6.63 9.92
N ASN A 25 3.68 5.47 10.54
CA ASN A 25 3.71 4.16 9.87
C ASN A 25 2.89 4.12 8.57
N GLY A 26 1.67 4.67 8.58
CA GLY A 26 0.85 4.72 7.37
C GLY A 26 1.43 5.60 6.26
N ARG A 27 2.11 6.71 6.60
CA ARG A 27 2.80 7.57 5.62
C ARG A 27 4.01 6.83 5.04
N THR A 28 4.81 6.22 5.90
CA THR A 28 5.96 5.42 5.49
C THR A 28 5.53 4.26 4.60
N ALA A 29 4.51 3.49 4.97
CA ALA A 29 4.01 2.37 4.16
C ALA A 29 3.56 2.80 2.76
N ARG A 30 2.89 3.95 2.62
CA ARG A 30 2.50 4.51 1.32
C ARG A 30 3.71 4.95 0.49
N LEU A 31 4.70 5.60 1.12
CA LEU A 31 5.94 5.99 0.44
C LEU A 31 6.77 4.78 0.03
N THR A 32 6.78 3.71 0.83
CA THR A 32 7.38 2.43 0.47
C THR A 32 6.70 1.82 -0.76
N ALA A 33 5.36 1.79 -0.81
CA ALA A 33 4.65 1.33 -2.00
C ALA A 33 5.00 2.17 -3.24
N ASN A 34 5.03 3.49 -3.10
CA ASN A 34 5.45 4.41 -4.16
C ASN A 34 6.87 4.14 -4.67
N PHE A 35 7.82 3.86 -3.76
CA PHE A 35 9.19 3.53 -4.15
C PHE A 35 9.22 2.34 -5.11
N PHE A 36 8.50 1.26 -4.78
CA PHE A 36 8.42 0.10 -5.67
C PHE A 36 7.67 0.40 -6.96
N PHE A 37 6.59 1.18 -6.94
CA PHE A 37 5.92 1.58 -8.18
C PHE A 37 6.84 2.40 -9.11
N ASN A 38 7.52 3.40 -8.55
CA ASN A 38 8.47 4.23 -9.29
C ASN A 38 9.63 3.42 -9.87
N ARG A 39 10.21 2.50 -9.08
CA ARG A 39 11.30 1.59 -9.49
C ARG A 39 10.97 0.80 -10.76
N TYR A 40 9.69 0.47 -10.97
CA TYR A 40 9.20 -0.30 -12.11
C TYR A 40 8.43 0.54 -13.15
N GLY A 41 8.57 1.87 -13.11
CA GLY A 41 7.98 2.78 -14.11
C GLY A 41 6.47 2.96 -14.02
N PHE A 42 5.85 2.62 -12.89
CA PHE A 42 4.42 2.86 -12.65
C PHE A 42 4.19 4.23 -12.00
N ARG A 43 2.98 4.78 -12.20
CA ARG A 43 2.56 6.00 -11.49
C ARG A 43 2.65 5.77 -9.98
N MET A 44 3.00 6.82 -9.25
CA MET A 44 2.98 6.83 -7.79
C MET A 44 1.60 7.34 -7.32
N PRO A 45 0.69 6.46 -6.85
CA PRO A 45 -0.68 6.85 -6.59
C PRO A 45 -0.87 7.50 -5.21
N PHE A 46 0.14 7.45 -4.33
CA PHE A 46 0.03 7.97 -2.98
C PHE A 46 0.74 9.32 -2.83
N TYR A 47 0.08 10.27 -2.19
CA TYR A 47 0.71 11.48 -1.66
C TYR A 47 0.79 11.37 -0.12
N VAL A 48 1.29 12.41 0.56
CA VAL A 48 1.36 12.44 2.04
C VAL A 48 -0.03 12.15 2.67
N ASN A 49 -1.10 12.61 2.01
CA ASN A 49 -2.49 12.34 2.37
C ASN A 49 -2.96 10.95 1.90
N ARG A 50 -3.91 10.36 2.62
CA ARG A 50 -4.55 9.11 2.19
C ARG A 50 -5.25 9.36 0.83
N PRO A 51 -5.24 8.39 -0.11
CA PRO A 51 -5.86 8.58 -1.41
C PRO A 51 -7.37 8.83 -1.27
N TRP A 52 -7.82 9.96 -1.82
CA TRP A 52 -9.23 10.26 -2.13
C TRP A 52 -9.26 11.14 -3.39
N PRO A 53 -10.22 11.01 -4.34
CA PRO A 53 -11.44 10.17 -4.36
C PRO A 53 -11.41 8.98 -5.33
N SER A 54 -10.28 8.61 -5.93
CA SER A 54 -10.26 7.56 -6.97
C SER A 54 -10.30 6.12 -6.45
N ALA A 55 -10.21 5.87 -5.14
CA ALA A 55 -10.43 4.56 -4.52
C ALA A 55 -11.02 4.72 -3.10
N PRO A 56 -12.00 3.89 -2.67
CA PRO A 56 -12.62 4.06 -1.36
C PRO A 56 -11.58 3.88 -0.24
N LEU A 57 -11.41 4.89 0.62
CA LEU A 57 -10.55 4.83 1.82
C LEU A 57 -10.83 3.59 2.70
N ALA A 58 -12.08 3.11 2.69
CA ALA A 58 -12.51 1.90 3.40
C ALA A 58 -11.80 0.63 2.90
N GLU A 59 -11.50 0.53 1.60
CA GLU A 59 -10.81 -0.63 1.02
C GLU A 59 -9.34 -0.67 1.45
N TYR A 60 -8.66 0.47 1.41
CA TYR A 60 -7.27 0.55 1.86
C TYR A 60 -7.13 0.28 3.36
N ALA A 61 -8.05 0.82 4.18
CA ALA A 61 -8.06 0.59 5.62
C ALA A 61 -8.29 -0.89 5.95
N THR A 62 -9.26 -1.52 5.31
CA THR A 62 -9.54 -2.97 5.47
C THR A 62 -8.34 -3.81 5.04
N ALA A 63 -7.72 -3.49 3.89
CA ALA A 63 -6.54 -4.19 3.40
C ALA A 63 -5.33 -4.03 4.34
N SER A 64 -5.13 -2.83 4.89
CA SER A 64 -4.08 -2.54 5.87
C SER A 64 -4.32 -3.27 7.20
N SER A 65 -5.59 -3.38 7.63
CA SER A 65 -5.96 -4.14 8.82
C SER A 65 -5.66 -5.63 8.69
N ALA A 66 -5.90 -6.22 7.51
CA ALA A 66 -5.55 -7.61 7.23
C ALA A 66 -4.04 -7.85 7.36
N ALA A 67 -3.21 -6.96 6.80
CA ALA A 67 -1.77 -7.03 6.94
C ALA A 67 -1.32 -6.89 8.40
N MET A 68 -1.88 -5.92 9.12
CA MET A 68 -1.53 -5.64 10.52
C MET A 68 -1.86 -6.81 11.45
N THR A 69 -3.04 -7.40 11.31
CA THR A 69 -3.56 -8.37 12.28
C THR A 69 -3.22 -9.82 11.94
N ARG A 70 -3.07 -10.13 10.64
CA ARG A 70 -2.90 -11.50 10.14
C ARG A 70 -1.63 -11.72 9.31
N GLY A 71 -0.87 -10.66 9.02
CA GLY A 71 0.26 -10.71 8.07
C GLY A 71 -0.17 -10.98 6.62
N ASP A 72 -1.48 -10.89 6.33
CA ASP A 72 -2.02 -11.14 4.99
C ASP A 72 -1.95 -9.86 4.15
N PHE A 73 -1.04 -9.85 3.17
CA PHE A 73 -0.87 -8.75 2.22
C PHE A 73 -1.65 -8.92 0.91
N GLY A 74 -2.36 -10.05 0.73
CA GLY A 74 -3.18 -10.30 -0.46
C GLY A 74 -4.23 -9.21 -0.72
N PRO A 75 -4.95 -8.71 0.31
CA PRO A 75 -5.86 -7.58 0.16
C PRO A 75 -5.18 -6.29 -0.33
N LEU A 76 -3.96 -6.00 0.16
CA LEU A 76 -3.18 -4.83 -0.29
C LEU A 76 -2.74 -4.96 -1.75
N PHE A 77 -2.30 -6.16 -2.15
CA PHE A 77 -2.00 -6.46 -3.54
C PHE A 77 -3.22 -6.21 -4.44
N ARG A 78 -4.39 -6.75 -4.07
CA ARG A 78 -5.63 -6.55 -4.84
C ARG A 78 -6.00 -5.07 -4.95
N TYR A 79 -5.91 -4.34 -3.84
CA TYR A 79 -6.15 -2.90 -3.82
C TYR A 79 -5.20 -2.15 -4.77
N PHE A 80 -3.90 -2.46 -4.77
CA PHE A 80 -2.92 -1.83 -5.65
C PHE A 80 -3.15 -2.13 -7.13
N ILE A 81 -3.56 -3.35 -7.48
CA ILE A 81 -3.94 -3.68 -8.86
C ILE A 81 -5.10 -2.80 -9.33
N LEU A 82 -6.16 -2.68 -8.52
CA LEU A 82 -7.32 -1.86 -8.85
C LEU A 82 -6.97 -0.36 -8.92
N LEU A 83 -6.08 0.10 -8.04
CA LEU A 83 -5.65 1.50 -8.00
C LEU A 83 -4.81 1.91 -9.20
N LEU A 84 -4.01 0.99 -9.75
CA LEU A 84 -3.15 1.23 -10.92
C LEU A 84 -3.84 0.98 -12.25
N ALA A 85 -4.97 0.26 -12.25
CA ALA A 85 -5.80 0.07 -13.44
C ALA A 85 -6.63 1.31 -13.83
N LYS A 86 -6.69 2.33 -12.94
CA LYS A 86 -7.36 3.62 -13.15
C LYS A 86 -6.35 4.69 -13.52
#